data_AF-A0A4S4BPF4-F1
#
_entry.id   AF-A0A4S4BPF4-F1
#
_cell.length_a   1.000
_cell.length_b   1.000
_cell.length_c   1.000
_cell.angle_alpha   90.00
_cell.angle_beta   90.00
_cell.angle_gamma   90.00
#
_symmetry.space_group_name_H-M   'P 1'
#
loop_
_entity.id
_entity.type
_entity.pdbx_description
1 polymer ?
#
loop_
_entity_poly.entity_id
_entity_poly.type
_entity_poly.pdbx_seq_one_letter_code
_entity_poly.pdbx_strand_id
1 'polypeptide(L)' 'MATKDIAMHEKLEVHEVLLFKTSCVKKGTAMLELVEDKDLKKILEEDVEASTNAVKKLSKILGEA' A
#
# COMPACT_ATOMS: atom_id res chain seq x y z
N MET A 1 25.27 16.75 -11.29
CA MET A 1 23.88 16.48 -11.72
C MET A 1 23.03 16.61 -10.48
N ALA A 2 22.06 17.53 -10.44
CA ALA A 2 21.21 17.71 -9.27
C ALA A 2 20.44 16.41 -9.00
N THR A 3 20.53 15.87 -7.79
CA THR A 3 19.61 14.83 -7.31
C THR A 3 18.21 15.40 -7.43
N LYS A 4 17.36 14.74 -8.21
CA LYS A 4 15.99 15.19 -8.46
C LYS A 4 15.15 14.76 -7.25
N ASP A 5 15.32 15.49 -6.16
CA ASP A 5 14.55 15.29 -4.94
C ASP A 5 13.10 15.69 -5.20
N ILE A 6 12.15 14.87 -4.72
CA ILE A 6 10.72 15.17 -4.82
C ILE A 6 10.40 16.43 -4.02
N ALA A 7 9.57 17.30 -4.59
CA ALA A 7 9.12 18.51 -3.92
C ALA A 7 8.25 18.17 -2.71
N MET A 8 8.10 19.13 -1.79
CA MET A 8 7.33 18.92 -0.54
C MET A 8 5.89 18.44 -0.80
N HIS A 9 5.21 19.00 -1.79
CA HIS A 9 3.83 18.59 -2.12
C HIS A 9 3.79 17.15 -2.67
N GLU A 10 4.72 16.78 -3.55
CA GLU A 10 4.85 15.41 -4.05
C GLU A 10 5.12 14.42 -2.90
N LYS A 11 5.96 14.81 -1.92
CA LYS A 11 6.21 14.00 -0.72
C LYS A 11 4.93 13.80 0.10
N LEU A 12 4.14 14.86 0.30
CA LEU A 12 2.86 14.78 1.02
C LEU A 12 1.86 13.89 0.28
N GLU A 13 1.73 14.03 -1.03
CA GLU A 13 0.85 13.18 -1.85
C GLU A 13 1.26 11.70 -1.76
N VAL A 14 2.56 11.40 -1.81
CA VAL A 14 3.06 10.01 -1.65
C VAL A 14 2.76 9.48 -0.24
N HIS A 15 2.89 10.30 0.81
CA HIS A 15 2.49 9.92 2.16
C HIS A 15 0.99 9.62 2.27
N GLU A 16 0.13 10.42 1.66
CA GLU A 16 -1.33 10.20 1.65
C GLU A 16 -1.67 8.86 0.97
N VAL A 17 -1.07 8.58 -0.19
CA VAL A 17 -1.27 7.31 -0.89
C VAL A 17 -0.71 6.13 -0.09
N LEU A 18 0.42 6.30 0.60
CA LEU A 18 1.00 5.29 1.49
C LEU A 18 0.05 4.96 2.66
N LEU A 19 -0.52 5.98 3.31
CA LEU A 19 -1.50 5.80 4.38
C LEU A 19 -2.76 5.10 3.89
N PHE A 20 -3.26 5.50 2.72
CA PHE A 20 -4.39 4.84 2.08
C PHE A 20 -4.12 3.35 1.84
N LYS A 21 -2.99 3.01 1.20
CA LYS A 21 -2.62 1.61 0.92
C LYS A 21 -2.37 0.80 2.18
N THR A 22 -1.82 1.42 3.23
CA THR A 22 -1.69 0.78 4.54
C THR A 22 -3.06 0.46 5.16
N SER A 23 -4.05 1.34 5.00
CA SER A 23 -5.44 1.08 5.42
C SER A 23 -6.05 -0.09 4.63
N CYS A 24 -5.82 -0.15 3.31
CA CYS A 24 -6.26 -1.26 2.47
C CYS A 24 -5.68 -2.60 2.95
N VAL A 25 -4.37 -2.68 3.19
CA VAL A 25 -3.74 -3.92 3.71
C VAL A 25 -4.38 -4.34 5.03
N LYS A 26 -4.51 -3.43 6.01
CA LYS A 26 -5.12 -3.74 7.30
C LYS A 26 -6.54 -4.27 7.17
N LYS A 27 -7.37 -3.62 6.35
CA LYS A 27 -8.75 -4.03 6.11
C LYS A 27 -8.83 -5.37 5.38
N GLY A 28 -8.04 -5.53 4.32
CA GLY A 28 -7.97 -6.78 3.55
C GLY A 28 -7.55 -7.95 4.42
N THR A 29 -6.48 -7.81 5.21
CA THR A 29 -6.03 -8.84 6.16
C THR A 29 -7.12 -9.18 7.18
N ALA A 30 -7.80 -8.20 7.76
CA ALA A 30 -8.91 -8.47 8.69
C ALA A 30 -10.08 -9.19 8.00
N MET A 31 -10.43 -8.82 6.77
CA MET A 31 -11.49 -9.49 6.00
C MET A 31 -11.13 -10.94 5.62
N LEU A 32 -9.84 -11.24 5.40
CA LEU A 32 -9.39 -12.61 5.10
C LEU A 32 -9.67 -13.61 6.22
N GLU A 33 -9.75 -13.13 7.47
CA GLU A 33 -10.13 -13.96 8.63
C GLU A 33 -11.64 -14.23 8.70
N LEU A 34 -12.45 -13.41 8.04
CA LEU A 34 -13.92 -13.45 8.12
C LEU A 34 -14.58 -14.03 6.87
N VAL A 35 -13.89 -14.03 5.73
CA VAL A 35 -14.44 -14.45 4.44
C VAL A 35 -14.53 -15.99 4.33
N GLU A 36 -15.73 -16.48 4.05
CA GLU A 36 -16.00 -17.91 3.85
C GLU A 36 -15.97 -18.31 2.37
N ASP A 37 -16.41 -17.41 1.49
CA ASP A 37 -16.45 -17.64 0.04
C ASP A 37 -15.03 -17.72 -0.53
N LYS A 38 -14.74 -18.83 -1.24
CA LYS A 38 -13.38 -19.15 -1.71
C LYS A 38 -12.90 -18.23 -2.82
N ASP A 39 -13.79 -17.81 -3.71
CA ASP A 39 -13.43 -16.95 -4.83
C ASP A 39 -13.20 -15.52 -4.34
N LEU A 40 -14.05 -15.04 -3.43
CA LEU A 40 -13.86 -13.76 -2.77
C LEU A 40 -12.59 -13.76 -1.91
N LYS A 41 -12.29 -14.85 -1.21
CA LYS A 41 -11.03 -14.99 -0.46
C LYS A 41 -9.83 -14.83 -1.36
N LYS A 42 -9.81 -15.49 -2.51
CA LYS A 42 -8.72 -15.38 -3.48
C LYS A 42 -8.53 -13.94 -3.96
N ILE A 43 -9.62 -13.23 -4.28
CA ILE A 43 -9.58 -11.81 -4.68
C ILE A 43 -8.97 -10.95 -3.57
N LEU A 44 -9.34 -11.20 -2.31
CA LEU A 44 -8.80 -10.48 -1.16
C LEU A 44 -7.32 -10.78 -0.91
N GLU A 45 -6.87 -12.02 -1.11
CA GLU A 45 -5.46 -12.41 -1.01
C GLU A 45 -4.61 -11.68 -2.06
N GLU A 46 -5.09 -11.64 -3.31
CA GLU A 46 -4.45 -10.90 -4.41
C GLU A 46 -4.37 -9.39 -4.13
N ASP A 47 -5.44 -8.77 -3.59
CA ASP A 47 -5.43 -7.35 -3.23
C ASP A 47 -4.48 -7.03 -2.07
N VAL A 48 -4.44 -7.89 -1.04
CA VAL A 48 -3.51 -7.73 0.10
C VAL A 48 -2.06 -7.84 -0.37
N GLU A 49 -1.74 -8.79 -1.25
CA GLU A 49 -0.39 -8.92 -1.82
C GLU A 49 -0.02 -7.68 -2.64
N ALA A 50 -0.89 -7.26 -3.57
CA ALA A 50 -0.66 -6.10 -4.41
C ALA A 50 -0.51 -4.81 -3.58
N SER A 51 -1.36 -4.61 -2.58
CA SER A 51 -1.33 -3.44 -1.70
C SER A 51 -0.08 -3.45 -0.78
N THR A 52 0.36 -4.61 -0.30
CA THR A 52 1.60 -4.74 0.47
C THR A 52 2.82 -4.38 -0.37
N ASN A 53 2.86 -4.83 -1.63
CA ASN A 53 3.91 -4.47 -2.57
C ASN A 53 3.90 -2.97 -2.91
N ALA A 54 2.73 -2.35 -3.01
CA ALA A 54 2.59 -0.91 -3.20
C ALA A 54 3.13 -0.13 -2.00
N VAL A 55 2.79 -0.53 -0.76
CA VAL A 55 3.33 0.07 0.47
C VAL A 55 4.86 0.09 0.47
N LYS A 56 5.50 -1.07 0.19
CA LYS A 56 6.97 -1.15 0.12
C LYS A 56 7.58 -0.20 -0.91
N LYS A 57 6.97 -0.07 -2.08
CA LYS A 57 7.43 0.83 -3.14
C LYS A 57 7.29 2.29 -2.73
N LEU A 58 6.16 2.66 -2.12
CA LEU A 58 5.88 4.03 -1.67
C LEU A 58 6.82 4.45 -0.53
N SER A 59 7.06 3.58 0.46
CA SER A 59 8.04 3.83 1.52
C SER A 59 9.46 4.03 0.97
N LYS A 60 9.84 3.27 -0.06
CA LYS A 60 11.13 3.45 -0.75
C LYS A 60 11.23 4.81 -1.45
N ILE A 61 10.13 5.30 -2.05
CA ILE A 61 10.09 6.63 -2.68
C ILE A 61 10.30 7.74 -1.64
N LEU A 62 9.74 7.58 -0.43
CA LEU A 62 9.88 8.55 0.66
C LEU A 62 11.24 8.49 1.38
N GLY A 63 12.06 7.48 1.08
CA GLY A 63 13.34 7.25 1.77
C GLY A 63 13.18 6.67 3.18
N GLU A 64 12.03 6.08 3.50
CA GLU A 64 11.70 5.53 4.82
C GLU A 64 12.00 4.02 4.93
N ALA A 65 13.01 3.53 4.20
CA ALA A 65 13.37 2.10 4.13
C ALA A 65 14.37 1.69 5.21
#